data_AF-A0A800K7D6-F1
#
_entry.id   AF-A0A800K7D6-F1
#
_cell.length_a   1.000
_cell.length_b   1.000
_cell.length_c   1.000
_cell.angle_alpha   90.00
_cell.angle_beta   90.00
_cell.angle_gamma   90.00
#
_symmetry.space_group_name_H-M   'P 1'
#
loop_
_entity.id
_entity.type
_entity.pdbx_description
1 polymer ?
#
loop_
_entity_poly.entity_id
_entity_poly.type
_entity_poly.pdbx_seq_one_letter_code
_entity_poly.pdbx_strand_id
1 'polypeptide(L)'
;MADRSSYEQRARSFGFLWLTILIGCGASGDNAGGTDNPRAPETPVEAGAPADVATLRNDGTLVDARDGHEYSTVLIGEQRWMAQNLRYQAPDSVGWFCYDDDPLRCDELGALYAWGTARRACPTGWHLPAESEWDRLVDGLGGYGEDTGEAGVAAAALSIDGESGLDLSLVGLRRGTASAALERMAFYWTSSYSNVENRWELAEQMYGDRAEEMVDTYVMGRHLYRAREGWVLEPSTAPTVGFEEGGPAIAASVRCVLSD
;
A
#
# COMPACT_ATOMS: atom_id res chain seq x y z
N MET A 1 -5.20 29.15 -19.66
CA MET A 1 -5.98 30.24 -19.03
C MET A 1 -7.37 29.71 -18.73
N ALA A 2 -7.56 29.22 -17.51
CA ALA A 2 -8.86 28.91 -16.93
C ALA A 2 -8.94 29.65 -15.58
N ASP A 3 -10.12 30.19 -15.29
CA ASP A 3 -10.36 31.34 -14.42
C ASP A 3 -10.45 30.98 -12.92
N ARG A 4 -9.86 31.84 -12.08
CA ARG A 4 -9.64 31.74 -10.62
C ARG A 4 -10.88 32.12 -9.79
N SER A 5 -12.02 32.37 -10.44
CA SER A 5 -13.16 33.10 -9.88
C SER A 5 -14.24 32.23 -9.19
N SER A 6 -14.20 30.90 -9.22
CA SER A 6 -15.33 30.09 -8.72
C SER A 6 -15.27 29.70 -7.24
N TYR A 7 -14.21 30.03 -6.50
CA TYR A 7 -13.98 29.48 -5.15
C TYR A 7 -14.19 30.43 -3.97
N GLU A 8 -14.39 31.74 -4.19
CA GLU A 8 -14.48 32.73 -3.10
C GLU A 8 -15.86 32.87 -2.41
N GLN A 9 -16.84 32.00 -2.65
CA GLN A 9 -18.20 32.19 -2.11
C GLN A 9 -18.65 31.29 -0.95
N ARG A 10 -17.77 30.52 -0.28
CA ARG A 10 -18.18 29.65 0.84
C ARG A 10 -17.47 29.85 2.17
N ALA A 11 -17.06 31.08 2.49
CA ALA A 11 -16.63 31.45 3.83
C ALA A 11 -17.54 32.53 4.42
N ARG A 12 -18.64 32.13 5.09
CA ARG A 12 -19.40 32.98 6.03
C ARG A 12 -20.31 32.11 6.91
N SER A 13 -19.87 31.87 8.16
CA SER A 13 -20.63 32.04 9.41
C SER A 13 -20.19 31.03 10.47
N PHE A 14 -19.35 31.48 11.39
CA PHE A 14 -19.11 30.86 12.71
C PHE A 14 -20.22 31.30 13.68
N GLY A 15 -20.73 30.38 14.51
CA GLY A 15 -21.70 30.68 15.56
C GLY A 15 -21.74 29.62 16.69
N PHE A 16 -21.05 29.92 17.79
CA PHE A 16 -21.26 29.56 19.21
C PHE A 16 -22.00 28.28 19.66
N LEU A 17 -21.26 27.44 20.42
CA LEU A 17 -21.49 26.97 21.82
C LEU A 17 -22.91 26.49 22.26
N TRP A 18 -23.03 25.24 22.73
CA TRP A 18 -23.27 24.83 24.13
C TRP A 18 -23.63 23.32 24.25
N LEU A 19 -23.13 22.72 25.32
CA LEU A 19 -23.38 21.36 25.80
C LEU A 19 -24.75 21.27 26.51
N THR A 20 -25.57 20.25 26.25
CA THR A 20 -26.45 19.60 27.25
C THR A 20 -26.95 18.23 26.78
N ILE A 21 -26.80 17.23 27.66
CA ILE A 21 -27.43 15.91 27.64
C ILE A 21 -28.88 16.05 28.10
N LEU A 22 -29.83 15.34 27.49
CA LEU A 22 -31.03 14.84 28.19
C LEU A 22 -31.56 13.54 27.57
N ILE A 23 -31.82 12.59 28.47
CA ILE A 23 -32.51 11.31 28.30
C ILE A 23 -34.02 11.55 28.19
N GLY A 24 -34.73 10.77 27.36
CA GLY A 24 -36.19 10.72 27.37
C GLY A 24 -36.77 9.51 26.63
N CYS A 25 -37.40 8.60 27.38
CA CYS A 25 -38.24 7.49 26.92
C CYS A 25 -39.55 7.95 26.24
N GLY A 26 -40.10 7.14 25.34
CA GLY A 26 -41.48 7.25 24.88
C GLY A 26 -41.90 6.06 24.02
N ALA A 27 -42.98 5.39 24.40
CA ALA A 27 -43.41 4.07 23.94
C ALA A 27 -44.54 4.09 22.88
N SER A 28 -44.67 2.95 22.19
CA SER A 28 -45.87 2.26 21.69
C SER A 28 -46.81 2.88 20.65
N GLY A 29 -47.12 2.09 19.61
CA GLY A 29 -48.30 2.25 18.77
C GLY A 29 -48.25 1.42 17.48
N ASP A 30 -48.79 0.20 17.52
CA ASP A 30 -49.01 -0.67 16.36
C ASP A 30 -50.09 -0.12 15.41
N ASN A 31 -49.95 -0.34 14.09
CA ASN A 31 -50.92 -1.15 13.34
C ASN A 31 -50.56 -1.39 11.86
N ALA A 32 -50.99 -2.57 11.44
CA ALA A 32 -50.74 -3.28 10.19
C ALA A 32 -51.35 -2.65 8.92
N GLY A 33 -50.71 -2.96 7.79
CA GLY A 33 -51.28 -2.86 6.44
C GLY A 33 -50.40 -3.65 5.46
N GLY A 34 -50.82 -4.87 5.12
CA GLY A 34 -50.03 -5.82 4.34
C GLY A 34 -50.00 -5.55 2.84
N THR A 35 -49.04 -6.21 2.16
CA THR A 35 -49.25 -7.05 0.98
C THR A 35 -47.99 -7.89 0.78
N ASP A 36 -48.12 -9.21 0.94
CA ASP A 36 -47.05 -10.18 0.70
C ASP A 36 -46.77 -10.29 -0.80
N ASN A 37 -45.50 -10.13 -1.17
CA ASN A 37 -44.97 -10.60 -2.45
C ASN A 37 -43.68 -11.37 -2.16
N PRO A 38 -43.59 -12.69 -2.42
CA PRO A 38 -42.39 -13.45 -2.10
C PRO A 38 -41.27 -13.10 -3.10
N ARG A 39 -40.33 -12.25 -2.65
CA ARG A 39 -39.03 -12.06 -3.31
C ARG A 39 -38.22 -13.35 -3.10
N ALA A 40 -37.72 -13.91 -4.19
CA ALA A 40 -36.80 -15.04 -4.19
C ALA A 40 -35.63 -14.79 -3.22
N PRO A 41 -35.09 -15.81 -2.55
CA PRO A 41 -33.96 -15.64 -1.66
C PRO A 41 -32.76 -15.19 -2.48
N GLU A 42 -32.34 -13.93 -2.29
CA GLU A 42 -31.03 -13.47 -2.71
C GLU A 42 -30.02 -14.21 -1.84
N THR A 43 -29.30 -15.13 -2.46
CA THR A 43 -28.16 -15.80 -1.86
C THR A 43 -27.20 -14.73 -1.33
N PRO A 44 -26.79 -14.79 -0.05
CA PRO A 44 -25.70 -13.95 0.41
C PRO A 44 -24.48 -14.23 -0.47
N VAL A 45 -23.91 -13.18 -1.06
CA VAL A 45 -22.58 -13.26 -1.66
C VAL A 45 -21.64 -13.60 -0.51
N GLU A 46 -21.23 -14.87 -0.42
CA GLU A 46 -20.23 -15.29 0.55
C GLU A 46 -18.96 -14.49 0.28
N ALA A 47 -18.57 -13.67 1.26
CA ALA A 47 -17.19 -13.24 1.38
C ALA A 47 -16.35 -14.52 1.44
N GLY A 48 -15.44 -14.68 0.48
CA GLY A 48 -14.63 -15.89 0.35
C GLY A 48 -14.00 -16.26 1.69
N ALA A 49 -14.14 -17.52 2.08
CA ALA A 49 -13.50 -18.05 3.28
C ALA A 49 -11.99 -17.72 3.26
N PRO A 50 -11.37 -17.43 4.43
CA PRO A 50 -9.94 -17.20 4.50
C PRO A 50 -9.22 -18.40 3.88
N ALA A 51 -8.24 -18.14 3.01
CA ALA A 51 -7.45 -19.20 2.41
C ALA A 51 -6.81 -20.02 3.55
N ASP A 52 -6.98 -21.34 3.53
CA ASP A 52 -6.33 -22.22 4.51
C ASP A 52 -4.82 -21.97 4.41
N VAL A 53 -4.19 -21.58 5.52
CA VAL A 53 -2.74 -21.33 5.63
C VAL A 53 -1.94 -22.51 5.06
N ALA A 54 -2.51 -23.73 5.05
CA ALA A 54 -1.93 -24.91 4.41
C ALA A 54 -1.75 -24.84 2.87
N THR A 55 -2.37 -23.87 2.18
CA THR A 55 -2.19 -23.61 0.74
C THR A 55 -1.11 -22.58 0.40
N LEU A 56 -0.51 -21.92 1.40
CA LEU A 56 0.60 -20.99 1.21
C LEU A 56 1.91 -21.78 1.04
N ARG A 57 2.25 -22.12 -0.20
CA ARG A 57 3.51 -22.80 -0.53
C ARG A 57 4.26 -22.05 -1.61
N ASN A 58 5.58 -22.06 -1.52
CA ASN A 58 6.48 -21.73 -2.62
C ASN A 58 6.14 -22.67 -3.79
N ASP A 59 5.56 -22.11 -4.84
CA ASP A 59 4.83 -22.87 -5.86
C ASP A 59 5.34 -22.58 -7.28
N GLY A 60 6.50 -21.92 -7.38
CA GLY A 60 7.12 -21.63 -8.65
C GLY A 60 8.42 -20.85 -8.53
N THR A 61 9.04 -20.64 -9.68
CA THR A 61 10.19 -19.75 -9.82
C THR A 61 9.98 -18.93 -11.08
N LEU A 62 10.12 -17.63 -10.94
CA LEU A 62 10.21 -16.69 -12.03
C LEU A 62 11.68 -16.46 -12.35
N VAL A 63 12.05 -16.70 -13.60
CA VAL A 63 13.34 -16.24 -14.15
C VAL A 63 13.08 -14.97 -14.93
N ASP A 64 13.67 -13.86 -14.49
CA ASP A 64 13.58 -12.60 -15.21
C ASP A 64 14.49 -12.65 -16.45
N ALA A 65 13.89 -12.70 -17.63
CA ALA A 65 14.64 -12.82 -18.88
C ALA A 65 15.54 -11.62 -19.20
N ARG A 66 15.36 -10.49 -18.48
CA ARG A 66 16.12 -9.26 -18.73
C ARG A 66 17.51 -9.28 -18.11
N ASP A 67 17.70 -10.04 -17.02
CA ASP A 67 18.96 -10.10 -16.26
C ASP A 67 19.35 -11.50 -15.78
N GLY A 68 18.47 -12.50 -15.94
CA GLY A 68 18.67 -13.88 -15.52
C GLY A 68 18.44 -14.13 -14.04
N HIS A 69 17.93 -13.15 -13.28
CA HIS A 69 17.66 -13.36 -11.87
C HIS A 69 16.47 -14.29 -11.64
N GLU A 70 16.64 -15.22 -10.71
CA GLU A 70 15.59 -16.13 -10.27
C GLU A 70 14.94 -15.60 -8.99
N TYR A 71 13.61 -15.63 -8.96
CA TYR A 71 12.75 -15.25 -7.85
C TYR A 71 11.78 -16.39 -7.57
N SER A 72 11.73 -16.87 -6.34
CA SER A 72 10.67 -17.79 -5.92
C SER A 72 9.32 -17.09 -5.97
N THR A 73 8.25 -17.86 -6.14
CA THR A 73 6.88 -17.33 -6.11
C THR A 73 6.04 -18.04 -5.07
N VAL A 74 5.06 -17.34 -4.53
CA VAL A 74 4.07 -17.89 -3.62
C VAL A 74 2.68 -17.54 -4.13
N LEU A 75 1.80 -18.54 -4.17
CA LEU A 75 0.37 -18.34 -4.36
C LEU A 75 -0.31 -18.13 -3.01
N ILE A 76 -0.96 -16.98 -2.86
CA ILE A 76 -1.72 -16.59 -1.67
C ILE A 76 -3.12 -16.21 -2.13
N GLY A 77 -4.12 -17.01 -1.73
CA GLY A 77 -5.45 -16.94 -2.31
C GLY A 77 -5.38 -17.17 -3.83
N GLU A 78 -5.78 -16.17 -4.61
CA GLU A 78 -5.76 -16.21 -6.08
C GLU A 78 -4.53 -15.50 -6.67
N GLN A 79 -3.74 -14.81 -5.85
CA GLN A 79 -2.65 -13.96 -6.32
C GLN A 79 -1.30 -14.64 -6.18
N ARG A 80 -0.50 -14.61 -7.24
CA ARG A 80 0.87 -15.11 -7.23
C ARG A 80 1.86 -13.97 -7.07
N TRP A 81 2.64 -14.01 -6.00
CA TRP A 81 3.58 -12.97 -5.63
C TRP A 81 5.02 -13.44 -5.76
N MET A 82 5.95 -12.51 -6.03
CA MET A 82 7.37 -12.77 -5.83
C MET A 82 7.67 -12.91 -4.33
N ALA A 83 8.43 -13.93 -3.94
CA ALA A 83 8.87 -14.14 -2.55
C ALA A 83 10.09 -13.28 -2.16
N GLN A 84 10.79 -12.70 -3.12
CA GLN A 84 11.91 -11.79 -2.88
C GLN A 84 11.62 -10.40 -3.47
N ASN A 85 12.29 -9.38 -2.93
CA ASN A 85 12.29 -8.05 -3.53
C ASN A 85 12.92 -8.10 -4.92
N LEU A 86 12.37 -7.32 -5.85
CA LEU A 86 12.92 -7.20 -7.19
C LEU A 86 14.34 -6.58 -7.12
N ARG A 87 15.30 -7.20 -7.81
CA ARG A 87 16.68 -6.69 -7.92
C ARG A 87 17.12 -6.38 -9.35
N TYR A 88 16.15 -6.16 -10.24
CA TYR A 88 16.41 -5.76 -11.63
C TYR A 88 17.03 -4.37 -11.71
N GLN A 89 18.29 -4.32 -12.14
CA GLN A 89 19.06 -3.09 -12.34
C GLN A 89 18.99 -2.70 -13.81
N ALA A 90 17.95 -1.95 -14.20
CA ALA A 90 17.76 -1.50 -15.58
C ALA A 90 18.97 -0.64 -16.03
N PRO A 91 19.80 -1.11 -16.99
CA PRO A 91 21.06 -0.46 -17.34
C PRO A 91 20.88 0.96 -17.89
N ASP A 92 19.77 1.17 -18.61
CA ASP A 92 19.44 2.43 -19.27
C ASP A 92 18.49 3.33 -18.44
N SER A 93 18.21 2.96 -17.18
CA SER A 93 17.33 3.73 -16.31
C SER A 93 18.10 4.29 -15.12
N VAL A 94 17.84 5.56 -14.81
CA VAL A 94 18.12 6.12 -13.49
C VAL A 94 17.00 5.72 -12.51
N GLY A 95 17.25 5.86 -11.21
CA GLY A 95 16.21 5.68 -10.19
C GLY A 95 16.06 4.25 -9.66
N TRP A 96 17.12 3.46 -9.67
CA TRP A 96 17.27 2.29 -8.80
C TRP A 96 18.58 2.42 -8.03
N PHE A 97 18.63 1.86 -6.82
CA PHE A 97 19.74 2.01 -5.89
C PHE A 97 19.90 0.75 -5.06
N CYS A 98 21.13 0.37 -4.76
CA CYS A 98 21.38 -0.59 -3.68
C CYS A 98 21.34 0.13 -2.33
N TYR A 99 20.99 -0.60 -1.27
CA TYR A 99 21.10 -0.04 0.08
C TYR A 99 22.56 0.34 0.35
N ASP A 100 22.77 1.56 0.85
CA ASP A 100 24.09 2.19 1.04
C ASP A 100 25.02 2.19 -0.18
N ASP A 101 24.44 2.11 -1.38
CA ASP A 101 25.18 2.02 -2.65
C ASP A 101 26.15 0.81 -2.71
N ASP A 102 25.88 -0.23 -1.91
CA ASP A 102 26.66 -1.48 -1.85
C ASP A 102 25.99 -2.56 -2.74
N PRO A 103 26.65 -3.02 -3.83
CA PRO A 103 26.12 -4.06 -4.71
C PRO A 103 25.70 -5.35 -3.99
N LEU A 104 26.42 -5.75 -2.94
CA LEU A 104 26.08 -6.96 -2.18
C LEU A 104 24.71 -6.85 -1.50
N ARG A 105 24.31 -5.62 -1.13
CA ARG A 105 22.98 -5.38 -0.54
C ARG A 105 21.86 -5.49 -1.57
N CYS A 106 22.11 -5.21 -2.85
CA CYS A 106 21.12 -5.49 -3.89
C CYS A 106 20.87 -6.99 -4.05
N ASP A 107 21.92 -7.80 -3.97
CA ASP A 107 21.82 -9.26 -4.10
C ASP A 107 21.04 -9.87 -2.93
N GLU A 108 21.30 -9.39 -1.71
CA GLU A 108 20.68 -9.86 -0.47
C GLU A 108 19.27 -9.30 -0.24
N LEU A 109 19.06 -8.00 -0.44
CA LEU A 109 17.86 -7.30 0.01
C LEU A 109 16.93 -6.86 -1.13
N GLY A 110 17.40 -6.93 -2.38
CA GLY A 110 16.75 -6.29 -3.51
C GLY A 110 17.19 -4.85 -3.72
N ALA A 111 16.78 -4.27 -4.85
CA ALA A 111 17.04 -2.87 -5.15
C ALA A 111 15.92 -1.98 -4.62
N LEU A 112 16.27 -0.73 -4.31
CA LEU A 112 15.36 0.35 -3.96
C LEU A 112 15.10 1.18 -5.22
N TYR A 113 13.85 1.36 -5.60
CA TYR A 113 13.46 2.06 -6.82
C TYR A 113 12.85 3.40 -6.47
N ALA A 114 13.21 4.45 -7.20
CA ALA A 114 12.36 5.63 -7.31
C ALA A 114 11.05 5.22 -7.96
N TRP A 115 9.94 5.82 -7.54
CA TRP A 115 8.61 5.38 -8.00
C TRP A 115 8.45 5.39 -9.52
N GLY A 116 8.97 6.41 -10.20
CA GLY A 116 8.97 6.48 -11.66
C GLY A 116 9.61 5.27 -12.34
N THR A 117 10.62 4.67 -11.72
CA THR A 117 11.28 3.44 -12.17
C THR A 117 10.51 2.20 -11.72
N ALA A 118 10.02 2.17 -10.47
CA ALA A 118 9.25 1.07 -9.89
C ALA A 118 8.06 0.64 -10.78
N ARG A 119 7.34 1.61 -11.35
CA ARG A 119 6.18 1.37 -12.25
C ARG A 119 6.49 0.54 -13.49
N ARG A 120 7.75 0.52 -13.92
CA ARG A 120 8.21 -0.21 -15.11
C ARG A 120 9.22 -1.30 -14.75
N ALA A 121 9.48 -1.50 -13.45
CA ALA A 121 10.54 -2.37 -12.99
C ALA A 121 10.15 -3.85 -13.09
N CYS A 122 8.88 -4.20 -12.84
CA CYS A 122 8.43 -5.59 -12.91
C CYS A 122 8.58 -6.18 -14.34
N PRO A 123 8.94 -7.48 -14.46
CA PRO A 123 9.11 -8.13 -15.76
C PRO A 123 7.78 -8.34 -16.49
N THR A 124 7.84 -8.66 -17.78
CA THR A 124 6.62 -8.94 -18.56
C THR A 124 5.79 -10.07 -17.95
N GLY A 125 4.47 -9.88 -17.89
CA GLY A 125 3.54 -10.79 -17.20
C GLY A 125 3.46 -10.57 -15.69
N TRP A 126 4.25 -9.66 -15.14
CA TRP A 126 4.23 -9.25 -13.74
C TRP A 126 4.08 -7.73 -13.66
N HIS A 127 3.52 -7.26 -12.55
CA HIS A 127 3.28 -5.84 -12.36
C HIS A 127 3.51 -5.39 -10.93
N LEU A 128 3.66 -4.07 -10.78
CA LEU A 128 3.70 -3.43 -9.47
C LEU A 128 2.29 -3.48 -8.88
N PRO A 129 2.09 -4.11 -7.71
CA PRO A 129 0.76 -4.36 -7.16
C PRO A 129 0.03 -3.05 -6.87
N ALA A 130 -1.27 -3.04 -7.15
CA ALA A 130 -2.17 -1.97 -6.71
C ALA A 130 -2.50 -2.12 -5.22
N GLU A 131 -3.07 -1.08 -4.61
CA GLU A 131 -3.55 -1.16 -3.23
C GLU A 131 -4.60 -2.25 -3.03
N SER A 132 -5.56 -2.37 -3.95
CA SER A 132 -6.59 -3.41 -3.89
C SER A 132 -6.01 -4.83 -3.94
N GLU A 133 -4.84 -5.00 -4.54
CA GLU A 133 -4.16 -6.30 -4.56
C GLU A 133 -3.49 -6.61 -3.24
N TRP A 134 -2.87 -5.60 -2.62
CA TRP A 134 -2.38 -5.72 -1.25
C TRP A 134 -3.51 -5.95 -0.25
N ASP A 135 -4.65 -5.28 -0.41
CA ASP A 135 -5.78 -5.43 0.50
C ASP A 135 -6.37 -6.85 0.39
N ARG A 136 -6.56 -7.37 -0.83
CA ARG A 136 -6.94 -8.79 -1.03
C ARG A 136 -5.97 -9.76 -0.37
N LEU A 137 -4.66 -9.53 -0.53
CA LEU A 137 -3.62 -10.33 0.11
C LEU A 137 -3.74 -10.31 1.64
N VAL A 138 -3.88 -9.12 2.22
CA VAL A 138 -3.94 -8.93 3.68
C VAL A 138 -5.23 -9.49 4.27
N ASP A 139 -6.37 -9.20 3.65
CA ASP A 139 -7.69 -9.70 4.07
C ASP A 139 -7.74 -11.23 4.04
N GLY A 140 -7.14 -11.84 3.01
CA GLY A 140 -7.00 -13.30 2.90
C GLY A 140 -6.18 -13.94 4.03
N LEU A 141 -5.38 -13.16 4.76
CA LEU A 141 -4.52 -13.60 5.86
C LEU A 141 -4.98 -13.10 7.24
N GLY A 142 -6.23 -12.64 7.35
CA GLY A 142 -6.82 -12.21 8.62
C GLY A 142 -6.77 -10.70 8.88
N GLY A 143 -6.38 -9.90 7.88
CA GLY A 143 -6.52 -8.45 7.90
C GLY A 143 -5.37 -7.68 8.57
N TYR A 144 -5.50 -6.35 8.54
CA TYR A 144 -4.62 -5.41 9.24
C TYR A 144 -4.87 -5.45 10.77
N GLY A 145 -4.01 -4.78 11.55
CA GLY A 145 -4.31 -4.50 12.95
C GLY A 145 -5.59 -3.66 13.10
N GLU A 146 -6.28 -3.80 14.24
CA GLU A 146 -7.53 -3.06 14.49
C GLU A 146 -7.30 -1.55 14.47
N ASP A 147 -6.21 -1.10 15.11
CA ASP A 147 -5.75 0.28 15.10
C ASP A 147 -4.41 0.46 14.37
N THR A 148 -4.18 1.70 13.90
CA THR A 148 -2.90 2.10 13.31
C THR A 148 -1.76 1.89 14.31
N GLY A 149 -0.72 1.19 13.91
CA GLY A 149 0.42 0.86 14.74
C GLY A 149 0.32 -0.43 15.56
N GLU A 150 -0.79 -1.15 15.49
CA GLU A 150 -0.96 -2.43 16.17
C GLU A 150 -0.50 -3.62 15.32
N ALA A 151 -0.07 -4.68 16.01
CA ALA A 151 0.38 -5.89 15.34
C ALA A 151 -0.80 -6.60 14.66
N GLY A 152 -0.62 -7.03 13.42
CA GLY A 152 -1.64 -7.71 12.62
C GLY A 152 -1.29 -9.16 12.32
N VAL A 153 -2.30 -10.03 12.20
CA VAL A 153 -2.11 -11.44 11.83
C VAL A 153 -1.49 -11.57 10.45
N ALA A 154 -2.01 -10.82 9.47
CA ALA A 154 -1.46 -10.80 8.13
C ALA A 154 -0.01 -10.28 8.11
N ALA A 155 0.29 -9.24 8.89
CA ALA A 155 1.65 -8.71 9.00
C ALA A 155 2.63 -9.78 9.50
N ALA A 156 2.24 -10.57 10.52
CA ALA A 156 3.06 -11.67 11.02
C ALA A 156 3.24 -12.79 9.98
N ALA A 157 2.19 -13.13 9.23
CA ALA A 157 2.25 -14.15 8.18
C ALA A 157 3.13 -13.73 6.99
N LEU A 158 3.10 -12.45 6.61
CA LEU A 158 3.79 -11.90 5.44
C LEU A 158 5.27 -11.57 5.67
N SER A 159 5.67 -11.31 6.91
CA SER A 159 7.03 -10.90 7.25
C SER A 159 8.03 -12.04 7.14
N ILE A 160 9.34 -11.73 7.25
CA ILE A 160 10.42 -12.73 7.34
C ILE A 160 10.06 -13.84 8.34
N ASP A 161 10.24 -15.09 7.91
CA ASP A 161 9.94 -16.32 8.67
C ASP A 161 8.45 -16.51 8.98
N GLY A 162 7.59 -15.70 8.36
CA GLY A 162 6.15 -15.80 8.46
C GLY A 162 5.60 -16.98 7.67
N GLU A 163 4.40 -17.43 8.05
CA GLU A 163 3.80 -18.67 7.51
C GLU A 163 3.40 -18.56 6.03
N SER A 164 3.34 -17.35 5.45
CA SER A 164 3.00 -17.19 4.03
C SER A 164 4.13 -17.56 3.07
N GLY A 165 5.40 -17.50 3.52
CA GLY A 165 6.56 -17.63 2.64
C GLY A 165 6.82 -16.44 1.71
N LEU A 166 6.09 -15.32 1.86
CA LEU A 166 6.35 -14.09 1.09
C LEU A 166 7.62 -13.35 1.59
N ASP A 167 8.02 -13.58 2.83
CA ASP A 167 9.25 -13.08 3.47
C ASP A 167 9.51 -11.58 3.21
N LEU A 168 8.53 -10.74 3.56
CA LEU A 168 8.70 -9.29 3.48
C LEU A 168 9.79 -8.84 4.48
N SER A 169 10.88 -8.31 3.95
CA SER A 169 12.06 -7.90 4.70
C SER A 169 12.03 -6.43 5.10
N LEU A 170 12.73 -6.09 6.19
CA LEU A 170 12.91 -4.72 6.68
C LEU A 170 14.11 -4.04 6.01
N VAL A 171 14.06 -3.88 4.71
CA VAL A 171 15.15 -3.33 3.88
C VAL A 171 15.34 -1.81 4.00
N GLY A 172 14.45 -1.11 4.70
CA GLY A 172 14.51 0.34 4.85
C GLY A 172 14.05 1.08 3.59
N LEU A 173 14.61 2.27 3.40
CA LEU A 173 14.38 3.13 2.23
C LEU A 173 15.62 3.97 1.94
N ARG A 174 15.65 4.59 0.76
CA ARG A 174 16.59 5.65 0.42
C ARG A 174 15.88 7.00 0.44
N ARG A 175 16.53 8.01 1.00
CA ARG A 175 16.12 9.42 0.94
C ARG A 175 17.28 10.26 0.39
N GLY A 176 17.12 10.76 -0.83
CA GLY A 176 18.19 11.44 -1.57
C GLY A 176 19.35 10.49 -1.83
N THR A 177 20.49 10.75 -1.21
CA THR A 177 21.70 9.91 -1.33
C THR A 177 21.94 9.00 -0.13
N ALA A 178 21.10 9.06 0.90
CA ALA A 178 21.28 8.29 2.13
C ALA A 178 20.25 7.17 2.23
N SER A 179 20.69 5.98 2.62
CA SER A 179 19.79 4.89 3.00
C SER A 179 19.51 4.95 4.51
N ALA A 180 18.34 4.50 4.91
CA ALA A 180 17.91 4.57 6.30
C ALA A 180 17.00 3.41 6.69
N ALA A 181 17.00 3.14 8.00
CA ALA A 181 16.04 2.28 8.67
C ALA A 181 16.03 0.80 8.24
N LEU A 182 17.17 0.31 7.73
CA LEU A 182 17.44 -1.12 7.63
C LEU A 182 17.16 -1.82 8.96
N GLU A 183 16.57 -3.01 8.88
CA GLU A 183 16.13 -3.86 10.00
C GLU A 183 15.08 -3.21 10.93
N ARG A 184 14.58 -2.02 10.60
CA ARG A 184 13.61 -1.29 11.41
C ARG A 184 12.27 -1.13 10.71
N MET A 185 12.28 -0.79 9.43
CA MET A 185 11.09 -0.68 8.60
C MET A 185 11.41 -1.07 7.16
N ALA A 186 10.38 -1.24 6.35
CA ALA A 186 10.47 -1.23 4.91
C ALA A 186 9.28 -0.47 4.34
N PHE A 187 9.51 0.12 3.17
CA PHE A 187 8.47 0.71 2.36
C PHE A 187 8.35 -0.08 1.06
N TYR A 188 7.13 -0.48 0.70
CA TYR A 188 6.81 -1.21 -0.51
C TYR A 188 5.94 -0.36 -1.41
N TRP A 189 6.40 -0.10 -2.64
CA TRP A 189 5.64 0.67 -3.61
C TRP A 189 4.36 -0.06 -4.03
N THR A 190 3.31 0.72 -4.27
CA THR A 190 2.15 0.28 -5.05
C THR A 190 2.05 1.05 -6.37
N SER A 191 1.27 0.53 -7.31
CA SER A 191 0.92 1.23 -8.55
C SER A 191 -0.22 2.24 -8.37
N SER A 192 -0.91 2.23 -7.23
CA SER A 192 -1.97 3.18 -6.92
C SER A 192 -1.41 4.58 -6.67
N TYR A 193 -2.08 5.56 -7.27
CA TYR A 193 -1.89 6.96 -6.93
C TYR A 193 -2.65 7.29 -5.65
N SER A 194 -2.12 8.23 -4.86
CA SER A 194 -2.86 8.74 -3.71
C SER A 194 -4.14 9.42 -4.17
N ASN A 195 -5.27 8.97 -3.62
CA ASN A 195 -6.59 9.58 -3.78
C ASN A 195 -6.93 10.56 -2.64
N VAL A 196 -5.91 11.08 -1.93
CA VAL A 196 -6.14 12.01 -0.82
C VAL A 196 -6.93 13.23 -1.32
N GLU A 197 -8.14 13.43 -0.77
CA GLU A 197 -9.09 14.46 -1.21
C GLU A 197 -8.45 15.86 -1.27
N ASN A 198 -7.49 16.12 -0.37
CA ASN A 198 -6.77 17.39 -0.27
C ASN A 198 -5.35 17.33 -0.85
N ARG A 199 -5.05 16.42 -1.79
CA ARG A 199 -3.71 16.24 -2.39
C ARG A 199 -3.14 17.56 -2.92
N TRP A 200 -3.98 18.42 -3.50
CA TRP A 200 -3.55 19.71 -4.03
C TRP A 200 -3.15 20.66 -2.92
N GLU A 201 -3.94 20.76 -1.84
CA GLU A 201 -3.62 21.59 -0.68
C GLU A 201 -2.35 21.14 0.03
N LEU A 202 -2.14 19.82 0.13
CA LEU A 202 -0.89 19.24 0.64
C LEU A 202 0.29 19.59 -0.26
N ALA A 203 0.11 19.50 -1.59
CA ALA A 203 1.15 19.86 -2.55
C ALA A 203 1.51 21.34 -2.46
N GLU A 204 0.52 22.22 -2.36
CA GLU A 204 0.72 23.67 -2.15
C GLU A 204 1.42 23.95 -0.81
N GLN A 205 1.02 23.29 0.27
CA GLN A 205 1.63 23.47 1.58
C GLN A 205 3.10 23.08 1.59
N MET A 206 3.46 21.98 0.91
CA MET A 206 4.83 21.47 0.90
C MET A 206 5.71 22.07 -0.19
N TYR A 207 5.15 22.41 -1.35
CA TYR A 207 5.91 22.75 -2.57
C TYR A 207 5.56 24.11 -3.18
N GLY A 208 4.54 24.81 -2.66
CA GLY A 208 4.16 26.14 -3.12
C GLY A 208 3.87 26.17 -4.62
N ASP A 209 4.62 26.98 -5.36
CA ASP A 209 4.43 27.18 -6.81
C ASP A 209 4.65 25.90 -7.65
N ARG A 210 5.29 24.87 -7.08
CA ARG A 210 5.46 23.56 -7.74
C ARG A 210 4.29 22.60 -7.46
N ALA A 211 3.24 23.00 -6.77
CA ALA A 211 2.13 22.12 -6.40
C ALA A 211 1.53 21.36 -7.59
N GLU A 212 1.38 22.02 -8.75
CA GLU A 212 0.84 21.41 -9.97
C GLU A 212 1.69 20.25 -10.50
N GLU A 213 3.00 20.36 -10.35
CA GLU A 213 3.98 19.33 -10.71
C GLU A 213 4.01 18.21 -9.65
N MET A 214 3.82 18.58 -8.38
CA MET A 214 4.01 17.69 -7.24
C MET A 214 2.73 16.96 -6.80
N VAL A 215 1.54 17.40 -7.21
CA VAL A 215 0.26 16.83 -6.75
C VAL A 215 0.09 15.35 -7.13
N ASP A 216 0.73 14.91 -8.20
CA ASP A 216 0.71 13.51 -8.66
C ASP A 216 1.91 12.70 -8.14
N THR A 217 2.81 13.30 -7.34
CA THR A 217 3.96 12.63 -6.69
C THR A 217 3.61 12.00 -5.35
N TYR A 218 2.37 12.17 -4.90
CA TYR A 218 1.82 11.47 -3.75
C TYR A 218 1.53 10.02 -4.12
N VAL A 219 2.42 9.14 -3.68
CA VAL A 219 2.36 7.74 -4.02
C VAL A 219 2.01 6.93 -2.78
N MET A 220 1.16 5.94 -2.98
CA MET A 220 0.75 5.01 -1.95
C MET A 220 1.75 3.85 -1.84
N GLY A 221 1.98 3.39 -0.62
CA GLY A 221 2.86 2.27 -0.34
C GLY A 221 2.57 1.66 1.01
N ARG A 222 3.05 0.44 1.20
CA ARG A 222 2.85 -0.31 2.43
C ARG A 222 4.05 -0.14 3.35
N HIS A 223 3.77 0.20 4.60
CA HIS A 223 4.77 0.38 5.64
C HIS A 223 4.81 -0.89 6.49
N LEU A 224 5.93 -1.59 6.46
CA LEU A 224 6.17 -2.75 7.32
C LEU A 224 7.20 -2.37 8.38
N TYR A 225 6.94 -2.71 9.65
CA TYR A 225 7.92 -2.56 10.72
C TYR A 225 7.61 -3.48 11.90
N ARG A 226 8.55 -3.56 12.83
CA ARG A 226 8.40 -4.34 14.07
C ARG A 226 8.08 -3.42 15.24
N ALA A 227 6.84 -3.48 15.73
CA ALA A 227 6.44 -2.82 16.97
C ALA A 227 6.82 -3.68 18.20
N ARG A 228 6.51 -3.19 19.40
CA ARG A 228 6.76 -3.93 20.65
C ARG A 228 6.01 -5.26 20.71
N GLU A 229 4.81 -5.28 20.15
CA GLU A 229 3.87 -6.40 20.29
C GLU A 229 3.87 -7.33 19.07
N GLY A 230 4.57 -6.98 17.99
CA GLY A 230 4.68 -7.83 16.81
C GLY A 230 4.95 -7.08 15.51
N TRP A 231 4.65 -7.74 14.41
CA TRP A 231 4.74 -7.19 13.07
C TRP A 231 3.55 -6.29 12.78
N VAL A 232 3.84 -5.09 12.27
CA VAL A 232 2.84 -4.12 11.84
C VAL A 232 3.02 -3.91 10.35
N LEU A 233 1.95 -4.15 9.60
CA LEU A 233 1.81 -3.73 8.22
C LEU A 233 0.68 -2.70 8.21
N GLU A 234 0.98 -1.48 7.83
CA GLU A 234 -0.05 -0.43 7.79
C GLU A 234 -0.62 -0.31 6.37
N PRO A 235 -1.92 0.00 6.25
CA PRO A 235 -2.44 0.48 4.98
C PRO A 235 -1.80 1.82 4.63
N SER A 236 -1.93 2.26 3.38
CA SER A 236 -1.42 3.57 2.98
C SER A 236 -2.24 4.67 3.65
N THR A 237 -1.84 5.11 4.84
CA THR A 237 -2.55 6.14 5.62
C THR A 237 -2.04 7.56 5.33
N ALA A 238 -0.85 7.69 4.75
CA ALA A 238 -0.28 8.97 4.38
C ALA A 238 0.44 8.88 3.02
N PRO A 239 0.22 9.86 2.13
CA PRO A 239 0.87 9.84 0.84
C PRO A 239 2.37 10.10 1.00
N THR A 240 3.19 9.25 0.38
CA THR A 240 4.65 9.33 0.48
C THR A 240 5.21 9.95 -0.79
N VAL A 241 6.14 10.89 -0.62
CA VAL A 241 6.70 11.72 -1.70
C VAL A 241 7.56 10.89 -2.65
N GLY A 242 7.11 10.73 -3.90
CA GLY A 242 7.91 10.21 -5.00
C GLY A 242 9.02 11.18 -5.41
N PHE A 243 10.20 10.63 -5.70
CA PHE A 243 11.45 11.32 -6.08
C PHE A 243 11.30 12.40 -7.18
N GLU A 244 11.93 13.57 -7.01
CA GLU A 244 12.49 14.45 -8.07
C GLU A 244 13.70 15.31 -7.59
N GLU A 245 14.51 15.81 -8.54
CA GLU A 245 15.70 16.64 -8.31
C GLU A 245 15.36 17.87 -7.45
N GLY A 246 15.96 17.93 -6.26
CA GLY A 246 15.77 19.03 -5.29
C GLY A 246 14.73 18.75 -4.19
N GLY A 247 13.94 17.67 -4.29
CA GLY A 247 13.07 17.18 -3.22
C GLY A 247 13.70 16.05 -2.39
N PRO A 248 13.12 15.67 -1.22
CA PRO A 248 13.56 14.51 -0.46
C PRO A 248 13.17 13.24 -1.22
N ALA A 249 14.10 12.81 -2.04
CA ALA A 249 13.81 11.92 -3.12
C ALA A 249 13.79 10.46 -2.61
N ILE A 250 12.62 9.82 -2.52
CA ILE A 250 12.48 8.48 -1.89
C ILE A 250 12.65 7.36 -2.93
N ALA A 251 13.44 6.35 -2.58
CA ALA A 251 13.44 5.06 -3.24
C ALA A 251 13.12 3.94 -2.26
N ALA A 252 12.31 2.99 -2.70
CA ALA A 252 11.74 1.94 -1.86
C ALA A 252 11.58 0.62 -2.62
N SER A 253 11.18 -0.42 -1.92
CA SER A 253 11.19 -1.78 -2.46
C SER A 253 10.02 -2.06 -3.38
N VAL A 254 10.25 -2.98 -4.32
CA VAL A 254 9.25 -3.46 -5.26
C VAL A 254 9.05 -4.96 -5.06
N ARG A 255 7.79 -5.36 -4.91
CA ARG A 255 7.35 -6.75 -4.80
C ARG A 255 6.30 -7.00 -5.87
N CYS A 256 6.67 -7.68 -6.96
CA CYS A 256 5.76 -7.83 -8.09
C CYS A 256 4.74 -8.95 -7.88
N VAL A 257 3.58 -8.79 -8.50
CA VAL A 257 2.50 -9.78 -8.55
C VAL A 257 2.24 -10.17 -10.01
N LEU A 258 1.91 -11.44 -10.25
CA LEU A 258 1.60 -11.95 -11.58
C LEU A 258 0.34 -11.25 -12.11
N SER A 259 0.37 -10.83 -13.38
CA SER A 259 -0.81 -10.29 -14.05
C SER A 259 -1.83 -11.41 -14.35
N ASP A 260 -3.11 -11.10 -14.14
CA ASP A 260 -4.25 -11.94 -14.54
C ASP A 260 -4.41 -12.03 -16.08
#